data_AF-A0A6S6QP72-F1
#
_entry.id   AF-A0A6S6QP72-F1
#
_cell.length_a   1.000
_cell.length_b   1.000
_cell.length_c   1.000
_cell.angle_alpha   90.00
_cell.angle_beta   90.00
_cell.angle_gamma   90.00
#
_symmetry.space_group_name_H-M   'P 1'
#
loop_
_entity.id
_entity.type
_entity.pdbx_description
1 polymer ?
#
loop_
_entity_poly.entity_id
_entity_poly.type
_entity_poly.pdbx_seq_one_letter_code
_entity_poly.pdbx_strand_id
1 'polypeptide(L)'
;MPPKKQINKYQIIEKAFEMVRHEGYKSLTARKLAKELNCSTQPIYQAFTDMKELKIELIKKAQEKMLQYIMDRSDTSMPTELTYILAYIQFAGEEKYLFQLIFTSGGVNINVINELGFSGMELNLNMIIYANGIIMMLAFNSFELSNESIKNMLIHAYELFENK
;
A
#
# COMPACT_ATOMS: atom_id res chain seq x y z
N MET A 1 31.13 29.13 8.46
CA MET A 1 30.54 28.01 7.67
C MET A 1 29.03 28.20 7.69
N PRO A 2 28.32 28.16 6.54
CA PRO A 2 26.86 28.16 6.57
C PRO A 2 26.39 26.91 7.33
N PRO A 3 25.28 26.98 8.10
CA PRO A 3 24.80 25.84 8.86
C PRO A 3 24.57 24.67 7.90
N LYS A 4 25.15 23.51 8.22
CA LYS A 4 24.85 22.26 7.49
C LYS A 4 23.33 22.10 7.54
N LYS A 5 22.68 22.09 6.38
CA LYS A 5 21.23 21.94 6.25
C LYS A 5 20.84 20.64 6.96
N GLN A 6 20.19 20.76 8.12
CA GLN A 6 19.85 19.62 8.96
C GLN A 6 18.72 18.85 8.28
N ILE A 7 18.95 17.57 8.02
CA ILE A 7 17.94 16.70 7.44
C ILE A 7 16.89 16.43 8.51
N ASN A 8 15.62 16.69 8.19
CA ASN A 8 14.52 16.50 9.12
C ASN A 8 13.84 15.12 8.93
N LYS A 9 12.99 14.75 9.89
CA LYS A 9 12.25 13.47 9.90
C LYS A 9 11.45 13.25 8.61
N TYR A 10 10.79 14.30 8.10
CA TYR A 10 10.00 14.24 6.88
C TYR A 10 10.86 13.86 5.66
N GLN A 11 12.02 14.50 5.47
CA GLN A 11 12.92 14.19 4.36
C GLN A 11 13.44 12.75 4.40
N ILE A 12 13.66 12.21 5.60
CA ILE A 12 14.06 10.80 5.79
C ILE A 12 12.94 9.87 5.35
N ILE A 13 11.69 10.14 5.77
CA ILE A 13 10.51 9.35 5.39
C ILE A 13 10.28 9.40 3.88
N GLU A 14 10.28 10.58 3.26
CA GLU A 14 10.06 10.70 1.81
C GLU A 14 11.11 9.95 1.01
N LYS A 15 12.39 10.08 1.38
CA LYS A 15 13.45 9.37 0.67
C LYS A 15 13.35 7.86 0.85
N ALA A 16 13.11 7.40 2.07
CA ALA A 16 12.93 5.99 2.37
C ALA A 16 11.68 5.42 1.66
N PHE A 17 10.60 6.19 1.59
CA PHE A 17 9.37 5.82 0.90
C PHE A 17 9.61 5.59 -0.59
N GLU A 18 10.28 6.53 -1.28
CA GLU A 18 10.63 6.35 -2.69
C GLU A 18 11.56 5.14 -2.90
N MET A 19 12.56 4.96 -2.04
CA MET A 19 13.43 3.77 -2.12
C MET A 19 12.62 2.47 -2.01
N VAL A 20 11.70 2.37 -1.05
CA VAL A 20 10.87 1.17 -0.89
C VAL A 20 9.91 0.98 -2.05
N ARG A 21 9.32 2.06 -2.56
CA ARG A 21 8.40 2.04 -3.70
C ARG A 21 9.07 1.48 -4.96
N HIS A 22 10.34 1.80 -5.21
CA HIS A 22 11.06 1.38 -6.43
C HIS A 22 11.85 0.08 -6.26
N GLU A 23 12.38 -0.18 -5.07
CA GLU A 23 13.35 -1.27 -4.86
C GLU A 23 12.93 -2.30 -3.81
N GLY A 24 11.78 -2.09 -3.16
CA GLY A 24 11.27 -2.96 -2.11
C GLY A 24 11.93 -2.75 -0.75
N TYR A 25 11.21 -3.15 0.30
CA TYR A 25 11.61 -2.91 1.70
C TYR A 25 12.95 -3.56 2.08
N LYS A 26 13.27 -4.73 1.50
CA LYS A 26 14.53 -5.43 1.77
C LYS A 26 15.76 -4.60 1.39
N SER A 27 15.63 -3.65 0.46
CA SER A 27 16.72 -2.77 0.04
C SER A 27 16.99 -1.63 1.04
N LEU A 28 16.04 -1.34 1.94
CA LEU A 28 16.11 -0.21 2.85
C LEU A 28 17.00 -0.54 4.06
N THR A 29 18.22 0.00 4.04
CA THR A 29 19.15 -0.03 5.18
C THR A 29 19.51 1.39 5.59
N ALA A 30 19.84 1.61 6.87
CA ALA A 30 20.27 2.92 7.36
C ALA A 30 21.44 3.49 6.54
N ARG A 31 22.40 2.63 6.16
CA ARG A 31 23.57 3.03 5.35
C ARG A 31 23.17 3.47 3.96
N LYS A 32 22.30 2.72 3.28
CA LYS A 32 21.85 3.07 1.93
C LYS A 32 21.00 4.34 1.95
N LEU A 33 20.08 4.46 2.90
CA LEU A 33 19.25 5.66 3.08
C LEU A 33 20.10 6.90 3.36
N ALA A 34 21.09 6.79 4.25
CA ALA A 34 22.03 7.88 4.53
C ALA A 34 22.81 8.32 3.29
N LYS A 35 23.25 7.36 2.46
CA LYS A 35 23.91 7.63 1.18
C LYS A 35 23.00 8.40 0.22
N GLU A 36 21.74 7.96 0.04
CA GLU A 36 20.75 8.64 -0.80
C GLU A 36 20.37 10.05 -0.30
N LEU A 37 20.52 10.27 1.01
CA LEU A 37 20.30 11.55 1.68
C LEU A 37 21.56 12.43 1.73
N ASN A 38 22.70 11.96 1.25
CA ASN A 38 24.00 12.63 1.35
C ASN A 38 24.39 12.99 2.80
N CYS A 39 24.17 12.08 3.74
CA CYS A 39 24.52 12.25 5.15
C CYS A 39 25.15 11.00 5.78
N SER A 40 25.57 11.10 7.04
CA SER A 40 25.91 9.93 7.86
C SER A 40 24.64 9.19 8.30
N THR A 41 24.77 8.04 8.95
CA THR A 41 23.60 7.34 9.51
C THR A 41 23.03 8.03 10.77
N GLN A 42 23.77 8.97 11.36
CA GLN A 42 23.41 9.61 12.63
C GLN A 42 22.07 10.38 12.58
N PRO A 43 21.74 11.20 11.56
CA PRO A 43 20.45 11.87 11.47
C PRO A 43 19.25 10.91 11.47
N ILE A 44 19.41 9.70 10.92
CA ILE A 44 18.34 8.69 10.91
C ILE A 44 18.08 8.22 12.35
N TYR A 45 19.14 7.86 13.10
CA TYR A 45 19.02 7.42 14.49
C TYR A 45 18.71 8.54 15.49
N GLN A 46 18.82 9.81 15.07
CA GLN A 46 18.32 10.96 15.83
C GLN A 46 16.81 11.18 15.61
N ALA A 47 16.30 10.83 14.44
CA ALA A 47 14.89 11.00 14.08
C ALA A 47 14.02 9.78 14.46
N PHE A 48 14.64 8.60 14.59
CA PHE A 48 14.00 7.32 14.88
C PHE A 48 14.84 6.51 15.85
N THR A 49 14.18 5.82 16.77
CA THR A 49 14.79 4.91 17.75
C THR A 49 15.54 3.78 17.04
N ASP A 50 14.92 3.21 16.01
CA ASP A 50 15.51 2.17 15.17
C ASP A 50 14.85 2.13 13.78
N MET A 51 15.31 1.21 12.93
CA MET A 51 14.73 1.00 11.60
C MET A 51 13.30 0.43 11.64
N LYS A 52 12.85 -0.15 12.76
CA LYS A 52 11.47 -0.63 12.92
C LYS A 52 10.51 0.53 13.12
N GLU A 53 10.90 1.55 13.88
CA GLU A 53 10.11 2.80 14.00
C GLU A 53 9.95 3.47 12.63
N LEU A 54 11.05 3.59 11.86
CA LEU A 54 10.96 4.09 10.48
C LEU A 54 10.04 3.22 9.61
N LYS A 55 10.09 1.89 9.75
CA LYS A 55 9.18 0.98 9.03
C LYS A 55 7.71 1.27 9.34
N ILE A 56 7.35 1.52 10.59
CA ILE A 56 5.97 1.82 10.99
C ILE A 56 5.48 3.09 10.30
N GLU A 57 6.29 4.15 10.27
CA GLU A 57 5.94 5.40 9.59
C GLU A 57 5.82 5.22 8.07
N LEU A 58 6.65 4.35 7.47
CA LEU A 58 6.53 4.00 6.06
C LEU A 58 5.26 3.21 5.74
N ILE A 59 4.84 2.30 6.63
CA ILE A 59 3.57 1.56 6.47
C ILE A 59 2.39 2.53 6.50
N LYS A 60 2.35 3.45 7.46
CA LYS A 60 1.29 4.48 7.53
C LYS A 60 1.21 5.30 6.24
N LYS A 61 2.35 5.83 5.78
CA LYS A 61 2.42 6.59 4.53
C LYS A 61 2.00 5.76 3.30
N ALA A 62 2.34 4.47 3.27
CA ALA A 62 1.91 3.57 2.20
C ALA A 62 0.40 3.30 2.23
N GLN A 63 -0.19 3.14 3.42
CA GLN A 63 -1.64 3.01 3.59
C GLN A 63 -2.37 4.29 3.17
N GLU A 64 -1.87 5.46 3.53
CA GLU A 64 -2.42 6.75 3.09
C GLU A 64 -2.41 6.89 1.57
N LYS A 65 -1.30 6.51 0.91
CA LYS A 65 -1.21 6.50 -0.55
C LYS A 65 -2.20 5.52 -1.18
N MET A 66 -2.36 4.33 -0.61
CA MET A 66 -3.33 3.33 -1.09
C MET A 66 -4.77 3.85 -0.97
N LEU A 67 -5.10 4.46 0.17
CA LEU A 67 -6.41 5.06 0.41
C LEU A 67 -6.69 6.18 -0.60
N GLN A 68 -5.76 7.12 -0.78
CA GLN A 68 -5.87 8.17 -1.79
C GLN A 68 -6.06 7.60 -3.19
N TYR A 69 -5.24 6.61 -3.57
CA TYR A 69 -5.32 5.96 -4.87
C TYR A 69 -6.71 5.39 -5.16
N ILE A 70 -7.34 4.78 -4.15
CA ILE A 70 -8.66 4.15 -4.25
C ILE A 70 -9.77 5.20 -4.32
N MET A 71 -9.72 6.21 -3.45
CA MET A 71 -10.70 7.30 -3.44
C MET A 71 -10.70 8.08 -4.77
N ASP A 72 -9.51 8.35 -5.33
CA ASP A 72 -9.34 9.08 -6.59
C ASP A 72 -9.89 8.32 -7.82
N ARG A 73 -10.11 7.00 -7.71
CA ARG A 73 -10.54 6.12 -8.82
C ARG A 73 -11.97 5.58 -8.70
N SER A 74 -12.65 5.84 -7.60
CA SER A 74 -13.89 6.64 -7.62
C SER A 74 -14.88 6.59 -8.80
N ASP A 75 -15.23 5.48 -9.43
CA ASP A 75 -16.27 5.48 -10.48
C ASP A 75 -17.69 5.43 -9.86
N THR A 76 -18.42 6.55 -9.99
CA THR A 76 -19.79 6.71 -9.47
C THR A 76 -20.86 5.99 -10.30
N SER A 77 -20.50 5.41 -11.44
CA SER A 77 -21.42 4.64 -12.29
C SER A 77 -21.59 3.18 -11.84
N MET A 78 -20.77 2.73 -10.88
CA MET A 78 -20.82 1.40 -10.27
C MET A 78 -21.13 1.51 -8.78
N PRO A 79 -21.61 0.42 -8.14
CA PRO A 79 -21.63 0.35 -6.68
C PRO A 79 -20.26 0.74 -6.10
N THR A 80 -20.28 1.64 -5.12
CA THR A 80 -19.07 2.22 -4.52
C THR A 80 -18.06 1.16 -4.07
N GLU A 81 -18.56 0.07 -3.46
CA GLU A 81 -17.73 -1.07 -3.04
C GLU A 81 -16.97 -1.71 -4.21
N LEU A 82 -17.63 -1.94 -5.35
CA LEU A 82 -17.00 -2.54 -6.53
C LEU A 82 -15.89 -1.66 -7.10
N THR A 83 -16.15 -0.35 -7.18
CA THR A 83 -15.14 0.64 -7.57
C THR A 83 -13.92 0.58 -6.66
N TYR A 84 -14.14 0.51 -5.34
CA TYR A 84 -13.06 0.48 -4.37
C TYR A 84 -12.25 -0.82 -4.43
N ILE A 85 -12.91 -1.97 -4.54
CA ILE A 85 -12.24 -3.27 -4.69
C ILE A 85 -11.45 -3.34 -6.00
N LEU A 86 -11.98 -2.78 -7.10
CA LEU A 86 -11.25 -2.72 -8.37
C LEU A 86 -9.98 -1.86 -8.25
N ALA A 87 -10.08 -0.67 -7.66
CA ALA A 87 -8.93 0.20 -7.45
C ALA A 87 -7.90 -0.41 -6.48
N TYR A 88 -8.35 -1.18 -5.48
CA TYR A 88 -7.49 -1.95 -4.59
C TYR A 88 -6.66 -3.00 -5.35
N ILE A 89 -7.28 -3.74 -6.27
CA ILE A 89 -6.58 -4.71 -7.13
C ILE A 89 -5.56 -4.01 -8.03
N GLN A 90 -5.94 -2.88 -8.64
CA GLN A 90 -5.04 -2.09 -9.47
C GLN A 90 -3.82 -1.58 -8.68
N PHE A 91 -4.04 -1.03 -7.48
CA PHE A 91 -2.95 -0.60 -6.61
C PHE A 91 -1.98 -1.74 -6.29
N ALA A 92 -2.49 -2.93 -6.00
CA ALA A 92 -1.66 -4.10 -5.70
C ALA A 92 -0.75 -4.48 -6.87
N GLY A 93 -1.24 -4.33 -8.11
CA GLY A 93 -0.46 -4.57 -9.34
C GLY A 93 0.54 -3.45 -9.65
N GLU A 94 0.11 -2.19 -9.58
CA GLU A 94 0.93 -1.03 -9.95
C GLU A 94 1.99 -0.68 -8.90
N GLU A 95 1.65 -0.78 -7.60
CA GLU A 95 2.49 -0.37 -6.48
C GLU A 95 2.95 -1.59 -5.65
N LYS A 96 3.35 -2.66 -6.35
CA LYS A 96 3.66 -3.99 -5.79
C LYS A 96 4.52 -3.98 -4.52
N TYR A 97 5.54 -3.12 -4.44
CA TYR A 97 6.43 -3.06 -3.28
C TYR A 97 5.81 -2.35 -2.08
N LEU A 98 4.95 -1.37 -2.32
CA LEU A 98 4.17 -0.74 -1.26
C LEU A 98 3.09 -1.70 -0.76
N PHE A 99 2.41 -2.40 -1.66
CA PHE A 99 1.49 -3.46 -1.29
C PHE A 99 2.21 -4.52 -0.44
N GLN A 100 3.37 -5.02 -0.87
CA GLN A 100 4.17 -5.94 -0.05
C GLN A 100 4.55 -5.34 1.31
N LEU A 101 4.95 -4.06 1.39
CA LEU A 101 5.28 -3.42 2.67
C LEU A 101 4.09 -3.45 3.64
N ILE A 102 2.90 -3.10 3.15
CA ILE A 102 1.66 -3.08 3.95
C ILE A 102 1.33 -4.49 4.45
N PHE A 103 1.41 -5.50 3.58
CA PHE A 103 0.88 -6.84 3.85
C PHE A 103 1.89 -7.85 4.44
N THR A 104 3.21 -7.61 4.36
CA THR A 104 4.24 -8.53 4.91
C THR A 104 4.62 -8.28 6.38
N SER A 105 4.09 -7.21 7.00
CA SER A 105 4.67 -6.66 8.24
C SER A 105 4.10 -7.21 9.55
N GLY A 106 3.34 -8.32 9.53
CA GLY A 106 2.81 -8.95 10.75
C GLY A 106 1.32 -9.26 10.72
N GLY A 107 0.79 -9.59 9.55
CA GLY A 107 -0.60 -9.97 9.36
C GLY A 107 -1.46 -8.77 9.01
N VAL A 108 -2.31 -8.96 8.01
CA VAL A 108 -3.45 -8.06 7.80
C VAL A 108 -4.20 -8.00 9.12
N ASN A 109 -4.04 -6.89 9.85
CA ASN A 109 -4.89 -6.68 11.00
C ASN A 109 -6.30 -6.52 10.43
N ILE A 110 -7.28 -7.22 10.99
CA ILE A 110 -8.69 -6.96 10.68
C ILE A 110 -8.97 -5.46 10.81
N ASN A 111 -8.25 -4.76 11.71
CA ASN A 111 -8.30 -3.31 11.84
C ASN A 111 -7.79 -2.58 10.60
N VAL A 112 -6.78 -3.06 9.87
CA VAL A 112 -6.39 -2.45 8.59
C VAL A 112 -7.47 -2.70 7.54
N ILE A 113 -8.09 -3.88 7.50
CA ILE A 113 -9.25 -4.13 6.62
C ILE A 113 -10.44 -3.23 6.98
N ASN A 114 -10.70 -3.05 8.28
CA ASN A 114 -11.78 -2.21 8.79
C ASN A 114 -11.47 -0.71 8.65
N GLU A 115 -10.20 -0.31 8.77
CA GLU A 115 -9.69 1.05 8.49
C GLU A 115 -9.64 1.34 6.99
N LEU A 116 -9.44 0.31 6.16
CA LEU A 116 -9.72 0.36 4.73
C LEU A 116 -11.21 0.43 4.43
N GLY A 117 -12.06 0.41 5.46
CA GLY A 117 -13.45 0.83 5.35
C GLY A 117 -13.51 2.28 4.87
N PHE A 118 -13.46 2.44 3.55
CA PHE A 118 -13.31 3.71 2.86
C PHE A 118 -14.38 4.68 3.35
N SER A 119 -13.98 5.77 4.02
CA SER A 119 -14.91 6.80 4.47
C SER A 119 -16.09 6.29 5.32
N GLY A 120 -15.88 5.26 6.15
CA GLY A 120 -16.93 4.70 7.02
C GLY A 120 -17.80 3.62 6.36
N MET A 121 -17.44 3.15 5.16
CA MET A 121 -18.05 2.01 4.50
C MET A 121 -17.35 0.72 4.92
N GLU A 122 -18.00 -0.16 5.67
CA GLU A 122 -17.49 -1.51 5.91
C GLU A 122 -17.51 -2.29 4.58
N LEU A 123 -16.34 -2.61 4.06
CA LEU A 123 -16.22 -3.48 2.88
C LEU A 123 -16.58 -4.92 3.27
N ASN A 124 -17.25 -5.64 2.38
CA ASN A 124 -17.57 -7.04 2.60
C ASN A 124 -16.27 -7.85 2.64
N LEU A 125 -15.99 -8.51 3.77
CA LEU A 125 -14.77 -9.31 3.95
C LEU A 125 -14.62 -10.39 2.86
N ASN A 126 -15.73 -10.96 2.36
CA ASN A 126 -15.69 -11.93 1.27
C ASN A 126 -15.19 -11.31 -0.03
N MET A 127 -15.56 -10.06 -0.32
CA MET A 127 -15.06 -9.32 -1.49
C MET A 127 -13.56 -9.06 -1.38
N ILE A 128 -13.07 -8.69 -0.19
CA ILE A 128 -11.64 -8.47 0.04
C ILE A 128 -10.84 -9.77 -0.14
N ILE A 129 -11.34 -10.87 0.42
CA ILE A 129 -10.69 -12.19 0.28
C ILE A 129 -10.66 -12.60 -1.20
N TYR A 130 -11.77 -12.43 -1.92
CA TYR A 130 -11.86 -12.71 -3.35
C TYR A 130 -10.87 -11.87 -4.17
N ALA A 131 -10.81 -10.56 -3.90
CA ALA A 131 -9.87 -9.63 -4.52
C ALA A 131 -8.41 -10.03 -4.26
N ASN A 132 -8.07 -10.43 -3.03
CA ASN A 132 -6.74 -10.95 -2.72
C ASN A 132 -6.41 -12.23 -3.50
N GLY A 133 -7.40 -13.10 -3.74
CA GLY A 133 -7.27 -14.24 -4.65
C GLY A 133 -6.84 -13.81 -6.06
N ILE A 134 -7.52 -12.82 -6.63
CA ILE A 134 -7.17 -12.24 -7.95
C ILE A 134 -5.77 -11.64 -7.92
N ILE A 135 -5.45 -10.81 -6.91
CA ILE A 135 -4.13 -10.18 -6.75
C ILE A 135 -3.03 -11.23 -6.74
N MET A 136 -3.23 -12.33 -6.02
CA MET A 136 -2.26 -13.43 -5.97
C MET A 136 -2.11 -14.12 -7.33
N MET A 137 -3.20 -14.37 -8.05
CA MET A 137 -3.11 -14.97 -9.39
C MET A 137 -2.35 -14.06 -10.37
N LEU A 138 -2.61 -12.76 -10.32
CA LEU A 138 -1.89 -11.76 -11.13
C LEU A 138 -0.40 -11.68 -10.75
N ALA A 139 -0.09 -11.64 -9.45
CA ALA A 139 1.28 -11.49 -8.95
C ALA A 139 2.18 -12.68 -9.34
N PHE A 140 1.62 -13.87 -9.50
CA PHE A 140 2.35 -15.08 -9.88
C PHE A 140 2.23 -15.43 -11.37
N ASN A 141 1.59 -14.57 -12.18
CA ASN A 141 1.31 -14.81 -13.60
C ASN A 141 0.66 -16.18 -13.84
N SER A 142 -0.17 -16.66 -12.90
CA SER A 142 -0.82 -17.97 -13.03
C SER A 142 -1.96 -17.94 -14.05
N PHE A 143 -2.51 -16.75 -14.32
CA PHE A 143 -3.55 -16.48 -15.31
C PHE A 143 -3.39 -15.07 -15.90
N GLU A 144 -3.54 -14.95 -17.22
CA GLU A 144 -3.69 -13.65 -17.88
C GLU A 144 -5.16 -13.24 -17.81
N LEU A 145 -5.48 -12.28 -16.93
CA LEU A 145 -6.83 -11.72 -16.81
C LEU A 145 -6.83 -10.29 -17.34
N SER A 146 -7.71 -10.01 -18.29
CA SER A 146 -7.95 -8.63 -18.74
C SER A 146 -8.66 -7.83 -17.64
N ASN A 147 -8.52 -6.50 -17.67
CA ASN A 147 -9.25 -5.61 -16.75
C ASN A 147 -10.77 -5.80 -16.85
N GLU A 148 -11.30 -6.10 -18.04
CA GLU A 148 -12.72 -6.38 -18.25
C GLU A 148 -13.14 -7.70 -17.59
N SER A 149 -12.31 -8.75 -17.71
CA SER A 149 -12.53 -10.03 -17.05
C SER A 149 -12.54 -9.88 -15.52
N ILE A 150 -11.58 -9.14 -14.95
CA ILE A 150 -11.54 -8.85 -13.51
C ILE A 150 -12.80 -8.12 -13.08
N LYS A 151 -13.21 -7.08 -13.82
CA LYS A 151 -14.42 -6.32 -13.53
C LYS A 151 -15.68 -7.22 -13.52
N ASN A 152 -15.85 -8.06 -14.54
CA ASN A 152 -17.00 -8.97 -14.62
C ASN A 152 -17.01 -10.01 -13.49
N MET A 153 -15.84 -10.54 -13.12
CA MET A 153 -15.68 -11.44 -11.98
C MET A 153 -16.07 -10.78 -10.66
N LEU A 154 -15.67 -9.52 -10.44
CA LEU A 154 -16.02 -8.77 -9.24
C LEU A 154 -17.52 -8.47 -9.16
N ILE A 155 -18.15 -8.04 -10.26
CA ILE A 155 -19.60 -7.80 -10.32
C ILE A 155 -20.36 -9.07 -9.94
N HIS A 156 -19.99 -10.21 -10.54
CA HIS A 156 -20.64 -11.48 -10.24
C HIS A 156 -20.44 -11.92 -8.78
N ALA A 157 -19.22 -11.78 -8.23
CA ALA A 157 -18.95 -12.10 -6.84
C ALA A 157 -19.75 -11.21 -5.87
N TYR A 158 -19.85 -9.92 -6.17
CA TYR A 158 -20.63 -8.96 -5.37
C TYR A 158 -22.12 -9.31 -5.34
N GLU A 159 -22.71 -9.61 -6.49
CA GLU A 159 -24.11 -10.06 -6.56
C GLU A 159 -24.35 -11.35 -5.74
N LEU A 160 -23.40 -12.29 -5.74
CA LEU A 160 -23.51 -13.53 -4.97
C LEU A 160 -23.32 -13.34 -3.46
N PHE A 161 -22.49 -12.39 -3.04
CA PHE A 161 -22.20 -12.17 -1.62
C PHE A 161 -23.22 -11.25 -0.93
N GLU A 162 -23.87 -10.35 -1.66
CA GLU A 162 -24.93 -9.46 -1.14
C GLU A 162 -26.31 -10.12 -1.07
N ASN A 163 -26.63 -11.05 -1.99
CA ASN A 163 -27.91 -11.75 -1.98
C ASN A 163 -27.91 -12.90 -0.95
N LYS A 164 -28.23 -12.58 0.30
CA LYS A 164 -28.68 -13.53 1.33
C LYS A 164 -30.17 -13.39 1.62
#